data_AF-F2EFV1-F1
#
_entry.id   AF-F2EFV1-F1
#
_cell.length_a   1.000
_cell.length_b   1.000
_cell.length_c   1.000
_cell.angle_alpha   90.00
_cell.angle_beta   90.00
_cell.angle_gamma   90.00
#
_symmetry.space_group_name_H-M   'P 1'
#
loop_
_entity.id
_entity.type
_entity.pdbx_description
1 polymer ?
#
loop_
_entity_poly.entity_id
_entity_poly.type
_entity_poly.pdbx_seq_one_letter_code
_entity_poly.pdbx_strand_id
1 'polypeptide(L)'
;MYADYMTSFRENMKDFLDAGVIVDIEVGLGPAGEMRYPSYPQSHGWSFPGIGEFICYDKYLQADFKAAAAAVGHPEWEFPNDAGQYNDTPERTQFFRDNGTYLSEKGRFFLAWYSNNLIKHGDRILDEANKVFLGYKVQLAIKISGIHWWYKVPSHAAELTAGYYNLHDRDGYRTIARMLKRHRASINFTCAEMRDSEQSSQAMSAPEELVQQVLSAGWREGLNVACENALPRYDPTAYNTILRNARPHGINQSGPPEHKLFGFTYLRLSNQLVEGQNYVNFKTFVDRMHANLPRDPYVDPMAPLPRSGPEISIEMILQAAQPKLQPFPFQEHTDLPVGPTGGMGGQAEGPTCGMSGQVKGPTGGMGGQAEDPTSGMGGELPATM
;
A
#
# COMPACT_ATOMS: atom_id res chain seq x y z
N MET A 1 -23.40 4.28 -0.78
CA MET A 1 -22.40 4.84 0.16
C MET A 1 -21.10 5.19 -0.53
N TYR A 2 -20.24 4.22 -0.93
CA TYR A 2 -18.94 4.56 -1.54
C TYR A 2 -19.09 5.39 -2.83
N ALA A 3 -19.97 4.96 -3.75
CA ALA A 3 -20.26 5.68 -4.97
C ALA A 3 -20.82 7.09 -4.70
N ASP A 4 -21.76 7.23 -3.77
CA ASP A 4 -22.36 8.53 -3.41
C ASP A 4 -21.30 9.49 -2.83
N TYR A 5 -20.40 8.98 -1.99
CA TYR A 5 -19.29 9.76 -1.44
C TYR A 5 -18.36 10.26 -2.55
N MET A 6 -17.94 9.38 -3.45
CA MET A 6 -17.10 9.76 -4.60
C MET A 6 -17.82 10.75 -5.53
N THR A 7 -19.12 10.58 -5.73
CA THR A 7 -19.95 11.48 -6.53
C THR A 7 -19.98 12.88 -5.92
N SER A 8 -20.23 12.96 -4.61
CA SER A 8 -20.20 14.21 -3.86
C SER A 8 -18.82 14.85 -3.90
N PHE A 9 -17.74 14.07 -3.73
CA PHE A 9 -16.37 14.56 -3.85
C PHE A 9 -16.11 15.17 -5.24
N ARG A 10 -16.46 14.46 -6.31
CA ARG A 10 -16.31 14.96 -7.69
C ARG A 10 -17.05 16.28 -7.92
N GLU A 11 -18.27 16.40 -7.41
CA GLU A 11 -19.09 17.60 -7.57
C GLU A 11 -18.51 18.80 -6.82
N ASN A 12 -18.09 18.60 -5.57
CA ASN A 12 -17.55 19.67 -4.73
C ASN A 12 -16.10 20.04 -5.08
N MET A 13 -15.33 19.11 -5.66
CA MET A 13 -13.93 19.31 -6.05
C MET A 13 -13.76 19.55 -7.55
N LYS A 14 -14.85 19.83 -8.28
CA LYS A 14 -14.84 20.00 -9.73
C LYS A 14 -13.80 21.02 -10.20
N ASP A 15 -13.68 22.15 -9.51
CA ASP A 15 -12.73 23.20 -9.90
C ASP A 15 -11.27 22.71 -9.85
N PHE A 16 -10.93 21.86 -8.87
CA PHE A 16 -9.59 21.27 -8.75
C PHE A 16 -9.33 20.16 -9.77
N LEU A 17 -10.37 19.39 -10.12
CA LEU A 17 -10.32 18.38 -11.18
C LEU A 17 -10.15 19.03 -12.56
N ASP A 18 -10.91 20.08 -12.84
CA ASP A 18 -10.86 20.81 -14.12
C ASP A 18 -9.54 21.57 -14.28
N ALA A 19 -9.00 22.12 -13.18
CA ALA A 19 -7.70 22.79 -13.16
C ALA A 19 -6.49 21.84 -13.23
N GLY A 20 -6.71 20.51 -13.14
CA GLY A 20 -5.63 19.52 -13.16
C GLY A 20 -4.79 19.49 -11.89
N VAL A 21 -5.34 19.96 -10.75
CA VAL A 21 -4.68 19.87 -9.43
C VAL A 21 -4.80 18.45 -8.87
N ILE A 22 -5.98 17.86 -8.99
CA ILE A 22 -6.22 16.46 -8.64
C ILE A 22 -5.91 15.62 -9.89
N VAL A 23 -4.88 14.78 -9.81
CA VAL A 23 -4.39 13.96 -10.93
C VAL A 23 -4.59 12.46 -10.73
N ASP A 24 -4.85 12.03 -9.49
CA ASP A 24 -5.04 10.63 -9.10
C ASP A 24 -6.10 10.53 -8.01
N ILE A 25 -6.92 9.47 -8.09
CA ILE A 25 -7.90 9.08 -7.08
C ILE A 25 -7.58 7.65 -6.64
N GLU A 26 -6.93 7.53 -5.48
CA GLU A 26 -6.74 6.24 -4.83
C GLU A 26 -8.01 5.84 -4.07
N VAL A 27 -8.62 4.74 -4.50
CA VAL A 27 -9.88 4.25 -3.92
C VAL A 27 -9.56 3.26 -2.81
N GLY A 28 -9.90 3.64 -1.57
CA GLY A 28 -9.69 2.78 -0.40
C GLY A 28 -10.58 1.54 -0.40
N LEU A 29 -9.99 0.35 -0.28
CA LEU A 29 -10.69 -0.96 -0.39
C LEU A 29 -10.61 -1.84 0.86
N GLY A 30 -10.21 -1.26 1.99
CA GLY A 30 -10.04 -2.02 3.23
C GLY A 30 -9.25 -1.27 4.32
N PRO A 31 -8.70 -1.98 5.32
CA PRO A 31 -7.93 -1.37 6.40
C PRO A 31 -6.74 -0.59 5.84
N ALA A 32 -6.51 0.62 6.39
CA ALA A 32 -5.52 1.57 5.87
C ALA A 32 -5.72 1.97 4.39
N GLY A 33 -6.92 1.78 3.83
CA GLY A 33 -7.23 2.00 2.41
C GLY A 33 -6.77 0.86 1.48
N GLU A 34 -6.10 -0.16 2.00
CA GLU A 34 -5.51 -1.23 1.20
C GLU A 34 -6.54 -2.31 0.85
N MET A 35 -6.44 -2.84 -0.37
CA MET A 35 -7.26 -3.98 -0.80
C MET A 35 -6.76 -5.27 -0.15
N ARG A 36 -7.15 -5.50 1.11
CA ARG A 36 -6.82 -6.70 1.89
C ARG A 36 -7.79 -6.93 3.04
N TYR A 37 -7.64 -8.07 3.71
CA TYR A 37 -8.25 -8.31 5.00
C TYR A 37 -7.40 -7.73 6.15
N PRO A 38 -8.00 -7.42 7.32
CA PRO A 38 -7.27 -6.93 8.49
C PRO A 38 -6.62 -8.08 9.28
N SER A 39 -5.76 -8.88 8.63
CA SER A 39 -5.21 -10.15 9.18
C SER A 39 -4.07 -10.00 10.18
N TYR A 40 -3.47 -8.81 10.29
CA TYR A 40 -2.37 -8.49 11.22
C TYR A 40 -2.70 -7.28 12.13
N PRO A 41 -3.82 -7.29 12.86
CA PRO A 41 -4.25 -6.15 13.64
C PRO A 41 -3.44 -6.02 14.94
N GLN A 42 -2.56 -5.01 15.02
CA GLN A 42 -1.81 -4.69 16.25
C GLN A 42 -2.74 -4.48 17.46
N SER A 43 -3.94 -3.94 17.24
CA SER A 43 -4.97 -3.74 18.27
C SER A 43 -5.50 -5.03 18.90
N HIS A 44 -5.35 -6.18 18.23
CA HIS A 44 -5.77 -7.48 18.75
C HIS A 44 -4.56 -8.38 19.10
N GLY A 45 -3.40 -7.77 19.35
CA GLY A 45 -2.22 -8.48 19.86
C GLY A 45 -1.36 -9.17 18.80
N TRP A 46 -1.63 -8.96 17.51
CA TRP A 46 -0.69 -9.39 16.47
C TRP A 46 0.62 -8.61 16.59
N SER A 47 1.74 -9.29 16.42
CA SER A 47 3.09 -8.72 16.39
C SER A 47 3.88 -9.32 15.22
N PHE A 48 4.65 -8.47 14.54
CA PHE A 48 5.54 -8.93 13.47
C PHE A 48 6.58 -9.93 14.01
N PRO A 49 6.87 -11.05 13.33
CA PRO A 49 6.37 -11.47 12.01
C PRO A 49 5.27 -12.55 12.07
N GLY A 50 4.27 -12.46 12.95
CA GLY A 50 3.21 -13.48 13.05
C GLY A 50 2.44 -13.74 11.73
N ILE A 51 1.98 -14.97 11.51
CA ILE A 51 1.26 -15.39 10.28
C ILE A 51 -0.08 -14.65 10.05
N GLY A 52 -0.66 -14.07 11.09
CA GLY A 52 -2.00 -13.47 11.03
C GLY A 52 -3.12 -14.51 11.09
N GLU A 53 -4.37 -14.08 10.90
CA GLU A 53 -5.54 -14.98 10.86
C GLU A 53 -6.44 -14.67 9.66
N PHE A 54 -7.21 -15.67 9.23
CA PHE A 54 -8.25 -15.49 8.21
C PHE A 54 -9.42 -14.69 8.79
N ILE A 55 -9.73 -13.53 8.20
CA ILE A 55 -10.80 -12.67 8.69
C ILE A 55 -12.05 -12.84 7.80
N CYS A 56 -12.77 -13.95 7.98
CA CYS A 56 -13.97 -14.29 7.21
C CYS A 56 -15.13 -14.86 8.05
N TYR A 57 -15.10 -14.65 9.37
CA TYR A 57 -16.05 -15.25 10.31
C TYR A 57 -17.34 -14.46 10.52
N ASP A 58 -17.55 -13.34 9.81
CA ASP A 58 -18.83 -12.66 9.86
C ASP A 58 -19.93 -13.50 9.16
N LYS A 59 -21.18 -13.28 9.58
CA LYS A 59 -22.32 -14.08 9.11
C LYS A 59 -22.54 -14.02 7.59
N TYR A 60 -22.09 -12.97 6.90
CA TYR A 60 -22.28 -12.83 5.45
C TYR A 60 -21.26 -13.66 4.68
N LEU A 61 -19.97 -13.55 5.02
CA LEU A 61 -18.92 -14.36 4.40
C LEU A 61 -19.05 -15.84 4.77
N GLN A 62 -19.50 -16.17 5.98
CA GLN A 62 -19.84 -17.55 6.33
C GLN A 62 -20.97 -18.12 5.47
N ALA A 63 -22.02 -17.35 5.22
CA ALA A 63 -23.12 -17.78 4.35
C ALA A 63 -22.67 -17.91 2.89
N ASP A 64 -21.86 -16.98 2.39
CA ASP A 64 -21.28 -17.01 1.06
C ASP A 64 -20.40 -18.25 0.86
N PHE A 65 -19.51 -18.56 1.80
CA PHE A 65 -18.68 -19.77 1.73
C PHE A 65 -19.52 -21.05 1.73
N LYS A 66 -20.53 -21.16 2.61
CA LYS A 66 -21.42 -22.33 2.64
C LYS A 66 -22.14 -22.53 1.31
N ALA A 67 -22.61 -21.46 0.69
CA ALA A 67 -23.23 -21.52 -0.63
C ALA A 67 -22.23 -21.96 -1.71
N ALA A 68 -21.02 -21.39 -1.72
CA ALA A 68 -19.96 -21.76 -2.66
C ALA A 68 -19.54 -23.23 -2.50
N ALA A 69 -19.40 -23.72 -1.27
CA ALA A 69 -19.03 -25.09 -0.96
C ALA A 69 -20.13 -26.09 -1.40
N ALA A 70 -21.40 -25.77 -1.14
CA ALA A 70 -22.52 -26.57 -1.62
C ALA A 70 -22.60 -26.62 -3.15
N ALA A 71 -22.27 -25.51 -3.85
CA ALA A 71 -22.29 -25.44 -5.30
C ALA A 71 -21.25 -26.35 -5.97
N VAL A 72 -20.17 -26.70 -5.27
CA VAL A 72 -19.15 -27.67 -5.75
C VAL A 72 -19.34 -29.07 -5.18
N GLY A 73 -20.51 -29.36 -4.57
CA GLY A 73 -20.84 -30.69 -4.05
C GLY A 73 -20.23 -31.02 -2.69
N HIS A 74 -19.67 -30.03 -2.00
CA HIS A 74 -19.03 -30.19 -0.68
C HIS A 74 -19.69 -29.32 0.40
N PRO A 75 -20.99 -29.48 0.70
CA PRO A 75 -21.68 -28.70 1.72
C PRO A 75 -21.12 -28.91 3.14
N GLU A 76 -20.35 -29.97 3.37
CA GLU A 76 -19.66 -30.29 4.63
C GLU A 76 -18.37 -29.50 4.84
N TRP A 77 -17.87 -28.78 3.82
CA TRP A 77 -16.66 -27.99 3.98
C TRP A 77 -16.90 -26.76 4.86
N GLU A 78 -16.05 -26.63 5.88
CA GLU A 78 -15.97 -25.49 6.78
C GLU A 78 -14.65 -24.74 6.58
N PHE A 79 -14.50 -23.58 7.23
CA PHE A 79 -13.21 -22.87 7.28
C PHE A 79 -12.09 -23.73 7.90
N PRO A 80 -10.81 -23.44 7.61
CA PRO A 80 -9.69 -24.13 8.23
C PRO A 80 -9.71 -23.96 9.75
N ASN A 81 -9.80 -25.07 10.48
CA ASN A 81 -9.75 -25.09 11.95
C ASN A 81 -8.33 -25.30 12.48
N ASP A 82 -7.36 -25.42 11.57
CA ASP A 82 -5.99 -25.86 11.82
C ASP A 82 -4.95 -24.82 11.36
N ALA A 83 -5.40 -23.56 11.19
CA ALA A 83 -4.65 -22.40 10.73
C ALA A 83 -3.88 -21.63 11.84
N GLY A 84 -3.98 -22.07 13.10
CA GLY A 84 -3.28 -21.41 14.22
C GLY A 84 -3.89 -20.06 14.60
N GLN A 85 -3.07 -19.20 15.20
CA GLN A 85 -3.43 -17.86 15.67
C GLN A 85 -2.48 -16.78 15.13
N TYR A 86 -2.82 -15.51 15.34
CA TYR A 86 -2.08 -14.34 14.84
C TYR A 86 -0.55 -14.42 14.89
N ASN A 87 0.01 -14.87 16.02
CA ASN A 87 1.46 -14.85 16.29
C ASN A 87 2.14 -16.20 16.13
N ASP A 88 1.43 -17.22 15.64
CA ASP A 88 2.07 -18.47 15.27
C ASP A 88 3.03 -18.26 14.09
N THR A 89 3.92 -19.22 13.92
CA THR A 89 4.77 -19.39 12.74
C THR A 89 4.19 -20.51 11.87
N PRO A 90 4.46 -20.55 10.56
CA PRO A 90 3.84 -21.53 9.65
C PRO A 90 3.96 -22.99 10.14
N GLU A 91 5.13 -23.38 10.64
CA GLU A 91 5.44 -24.71 11.14
C GLU A 91 4.68 -25.12 12.40
N ARG A 92 4.09 -24.16 13.12
CA ARG A 92 3.26 -24.40 14.32
C ARG A 92 1.83 -24.82 13.97
N THR A 93 1.44 -24.67 12.71
CA THR A 93 0.09 -24.91 12.22
C THR A 93 0.04 -26.15 11.33
N GLN A 94 -1.09 -26.86 11.29
CA GLN A 94 -1.25 -27.95 10.30
C GLN A 94 -1.58 -27.38 8.91
N PHE A 95 -2.19 -26.21 8.86
CA PHE A 95 -2.56 -25.54 7.62
C PHE A 95 -1.35 -25.03 6.84
N PHE A 96 -0.47 -24.23 7.45
CA PHE A 96 0.61 -23.51 6.77
C PHE A 96 1.98 -24.18 6.81
N ARG A 97 2.15 -25.28 7.57
CA ARG A 97 3.41 -26.04 7.54
C ARG A 97 3.71 -26.57 6.14
N ASP A 98 4.96 -26.93 5.89
CA ASP A 98 5.32 -27.59 4.64
C ASP A 98 4.48 -28.86 4.43
N ASN A 99 3.98 -29.07 3.21
CA ASN A 99 2.98 -30.09 2.88
C ASN A 99 1.69 -30.06 3.72
N GLY A 100 1.33 -28.89 4.27
CA GLY A 100 0.15 -28.67 5.11
C GLY A 100 -1.18 -28.67 4.35
N THR A 101 -2.28 -28.50 5.10
CA THR A 101 -3.64 -28.59 4.53
C THR A 101 -3.98 -27.45 3.56
N TYR A 102 -3.18 -26.38 3.48
CA TYR A 102 -3.28 -25.35 2.44
C TYR A 102 -3.15 -25.91 1.00
N LEU A 103 -2.44 -27.04 0.85
CA LEU A 103 -2.28 -27.74 -0.43
C LEU A 103 -3.39 -28.78 -0.68
N SER A 104 -4.24 -29.09 0.29
CA SER A 104 -5.37 -30.01 0.10
C SER A 104 -6.42 -29.42 -0.83
N GLU A 105 -7.32 -30.25 -1.37
CA GLU A 105 -8.43 -29.76 -2.20
C GLU A 105 -9.29 -28.73 -1.46
N LYS A 106 -9.68 -29.04 -0.22
CA LYS A 106 -10.43 -28.12 0.65
C LYS A 106 -9.65 -26.82 0.92
N GLY A 107 -8.34 -26.92 1.19
CA GLY A 107 -7.48 -25.76 1.42
C GLY A 107 -7.37 -24.85 0.20
N ARG A 108 -7.09 -25.42 -0.98
CA ARG A 108 -7.05 -24.67 -2.25
C ARG A 108 -8.39 -24.04 -2.58
N PHE A 109 -9.50 -24.76 -2.36
CA PHE A 109 -10.84 -24.21 -2.54
C PHE A 109 -11.10 -23.02 -1.63
N PHE A 110 -10.81 -23.16 -0.33
CA PHE A 110 -10.97 -22.07 0.64
C PHE A 110 -10.12 -20.84 0.28
N LEU A 111 -8.85 -21.04 -0.06
CA LEU A 111 -7.95 -19.93 -0.42
C LEU A 111 -8.35 -19.25 -1.74
N ALA A 112 -8.83 -20.02 -2.71
CA ALA A 112 -9.41 -19.47 -3.93
C ALA A 112 -10.67 -18.64 -3.61
N TRP A 113 -11.61 -19.17 -2.84
CA TRP A 113 -12.81 -18.43 -2.42
C TRP A 113 -12.45 -17.13 -1.68
N TYR A 114 -11.53 -17.20 -0.72
CA TYR A 114 -11.14 -16.08 0.13
C TYR A 114 -10.48 -14.96 -0.69
N SER A 115 -9.49 -15.30 -1.51
CA SER A 115 -8.81 -14.32 -2.39
C SER A 115 -9.71 -13.78 -3.50
N ASN A 116 -10.61 -14.60 -4.06
CA ASN A 116 -11.57 -14.16 -5.07
C ASN A 116 -12.56 -13.14 -4.53
N ASN A 117 -12.96 -13.24 -3.26
CA ASN A 117 -13.86 -12.26 -2.66
C ASN A 117 -13.24 -10.86 -2.59
N LEU A 118 -11.93 -10.78 -2.34
CA LEU A 118 -11.19 -9.54 -2.38
C LEU A 118 -11.10 -8.95 -3.80
N ILE A 119 -10.84 -9.79 -4.81
CA ILE A 119 -10.84 -9.39 -6.23
C ILE A 119 -12.22 -8.85 -6.63
N LYS A 120 -13.30 -9.59 -6.34
CA LYS A 120 -14.70 -9.17 -6.61
C LYS A 120 -15.08 -7.90 -5.86
N HIS A 121 -14.54 -7.68 -4.65
CA HIS A 121 -14.75 -6.46 -3.89
C HIS A 121 -14.13 -5.25 -4.61
N GLY A 122 -12.85 -5.33 -4.98
CA GLY A 122 -12.17 -4.28 -5.72
C GLY A 122 -12.82 -3.99 -7.07
N ASP A 123 -13.18 -5.03 -7.82
CA ASP A 123 -13.80 -4.93 -9.15
C ASP A 123 -15.10 -4.12 -9.15
N ARG A 124 -15.99 -4.41 -8.19
CA ARG A 124 -17.28 -3.71 -8.05
C ARG A 124 -17.10 -2.24 -7.69
N ILE A 125 -16.22 -1.95 -6.73
CA ILE A 125 -16.03 -0.57 -6.24
C ILE A 125 -15.30 0.28 -7.29
N LEU A 126 -14.31 -0.28 -7.99
CA LEU A 126 -13.63 0.40 -9.08
C LEU A 126 -14.56 0.66 -10.27
N ASP A 127 -15.54 -0.20 -10.51
CA ASP A 127 -16.52 0.07 -11.56
C ASP A 127 -17.36 1.32 -11.23
N GLU A 128 -17.76 1.47 -9.97
CA GLU A 128 -18.45 2.67 -9.49
C GLU A 128 -17.55 3.91 -9.53
N ALA A 129 -16.30 3.81 -9.05
CA ALA A 129 -15.33 4.90 -9.12
C ALA A 129 -15.12 5.36 -10.58
N ASN A 130 -14.99 4.40 -11.51
CA ASN A 130 -14.84 4.70 -12.93
C ASN A 130 -16.08 5.38 -13.52
N LYS A 131 -17.32 5.00 -13.13
CA LYS A 131 -18.54 5.72 -13.53
C LYS A 131 -18.55 7.16 -13.02
N VAL A 132 -18.13 7.36 -11.76
CA VAL A 132 -18.13 8.68 -11.12
C VAL A 132 -17.15 9.62 -11.82
N PHE A 133 -15.90 9.19 -12.01
CA PHE A 133 -14.82 10.02 -12.55
C PHE A 133 -14.65 9.90 -14.08
N LEU A 134 -15.62 9.29 -14.77
CA LEU A 134 -15.64 9.18 -16.23
C LEU A 134 -15.45 10.55 -16.89
N GLY A 135 -14.50 10.65 -17.82
CA GLY A 135 -14.22 11.86 -18.58
C GLY A 135 -13.32 12.89 -17.89
N TYR A 136 -12.93 12.67 -16.63
CA TYR A 136 -11.96 13.53 -15.94
C TYR A 136 -10.52 13.09 -16.24
N LYS A 137 -9.58 14.04 -16.25
CA LYS A 137 -8.15 13.76 -16.48
C LYS A 137 -7.46 13.27 -15.20
N VAL A 138 -7.94 12.15 -14.68
CA VAL A 138 -7.44 11.52 -13.45
C VAL A 138 -7.10 10.05 -13.71
N GLN A 139 -6.12 9.55 -12.96
CA GLN A 139 -5.90 8.11 -12.81
C GLN A 139 -6.73 7.57 -11.64
N LEU A 140 -7.23 6.34 -11.76
CA LEU A 140 -7.73 5.59 -10.61
C LEU A 140 -6.65 4.64 -10.12
N ALA A 141 -6.47 4.52 -8.81
CA ALA A 141 -5.51 3.61 -8.21
C ALA A 141 -6.17 2.76 -7.12
N ILE A 142 -5.60 1.58 -6.88
CA ILE A 142 -5.80 0.86 -5.62
C ILE A 142 -4.47 0.70 -4.91
N LYS A 143 -4.54 0.57 -3.58
CA LYS A 143 -3.38 0.27 -2.78
C LYS A 143 -3.31 -1.24 -2.47
N ILE A 144 -2.18 -1.86 -2.80
CA ILE A 144 -1.88 -3.25 -2.43
C ILE A 144 -0.79 -3.24 -1.36
N SER A 145 -1.04 -3.93 -0.25
CA SER A 145 -0.12 -4.00 0.89
C SER A 145 1.05 -4.94 0.63
N GLY A 146 2.25 -4.57 1.10
CA GLY A 146 3.48 -5.33 0.96
C GLY A 146 3.67 -6.30 2.12
N ILE A 147 3.11 -7.50 1.99
CA ILE A 147 3.18 -8.55 3.01
C ILE A 147 4.42 -9.40 2.77
N HIS A 148 5.56 -8.90 3.24
CA HIS A 148 6.87 -9.45 2.89
C HIS A 148 7.36 -10.58 3.80
N TRP A 149 6.80 -10.74 5.00
CA TRP A 149 7.16 -11.82 5.92
C TRP A 149 6.49 -13.15 5.52
N TRP A 150 7.19 -14.26 5.78
CA TRP A 150 6.87 -15.60 5.29
C TRP A 150 6.89 -15.79 3.77
N TYR A 151 7.29 -14.79 2.99
CA TYR A 151 7.41 -14.90 1.53
C TYR A 151 8.44 -15.97 1.12
N LYS A 152 9.48 -16.21 1.94
CA LYS A 152 10.52 -17.21 1.64
C LYS A 152 10.11 -18.65 1.94
N VAL A 153 8.96 -18.89 2.57
CA VAL A 153 8.48 -20.25 2.89
C VAL A 153 7.37 -20.68 1.92
N PRO A 154 7.21 -21.99 1.64
CA PRO A 154 6.29 -22.47 0.61
C PRO A 154 4.83 -22.01 0.75
N SER A 155 4.35 -21.80 1.98
CA SER A 155 2.96 -21.44 2.23
C SER A 155 2.64 -19.96 2.10
N HIS A 156 3.64 -19.06 2.08
CA HIS A 156 3.41 -17.62 2.02
C HIS A 156 2.34 -17.14 3.04
N ALA A 157 2.38 -17.69 4.26
CA ALA A 157 1.23 -17.72 5.18
C ALA A 157 0.58 -16.34 5.44
N ALA A 158 1.38 -15.29 5.58
CA ALA A 158 0.85 -13.95 5.82
C ALA A 158 0.17 -13.33 4.58
N GLU A 159 0.66 -13.62 3.38
CA GLU A 159 -0.01 -13.21 2.15
C GLU A 159 -1.38 -13.90 2.05
N LEU A 160 -1.43 -15.20 2.39
CA LEU A 160 -2.67 -15.98 2.38
C LEU A 160 -3.72 -15.43 3.33
N THR A 161 -3.35 -15.14 4.59
CA THR A 161 -4.29 -14.57 5.57
C THR A 161 -4.70 -13.15 5.21
N ALA A 162 -3.84 -12.37 4.54
CA ALA A 162 -4.19 -11.05 4.01
C ALA A 162 -5.15 -11.09 2.81
N GLY A 163 -5.35 -12.26 2.20
CA GLY A 163 -6.22 -12.47 1.04
C GLY A 163 -5.49 -12.54 -0.31
N TYR A 164 -4.16 -12.50 -0.31
CA TYR A 164 -3.35 -12.67 -1.51
C TYR A 164 -2.96 -14.15 -1.64
N TYR A 165 -3.66 -14.91 -2.50
CA TYR A 165 -3.35 -16.31 -2.73
C TYR A 165 -2.12 -16.46 -3.65
N ASN A 166 -0.95 -16.06 -3.15
CA ASN A 166 0.32 -16.11 -3.83
C ASN A 166 1.12 -17.33 -3.34
N LEU A 167 1.68 -18.10 -4.27
CA LEU A 167 2.55 -19.24 -3.98
C LEU A 167 3.69 -19.25 -5.02
N HIS A 168 4.61 -20.22 -4.91
CA HIS A 168 5.69 -20.39 -5.89
C HIS A 168 5.15 -20.69 -7.31
N ASP A 169 4.06 -21.43 -7.44
CA ASP A 169 3.48 -21.85 -8.72
C ASP A 169 2.18 -21.10 -9.08
N ARG A 170 1.84 -20.07 -8.29
CA ARG A 170 0.61 -19.27 -8.46
C ARG A 170 0.86 -17.79 -8.20
N ASP A 171 0.67 -16.95 -9.21
CA ASP A 171 0.80 -15.50 -9.09
C ASP A 171 -0.48 -14.86 -8.56
N GLY A 172 -0.53 -14.60 -7.25
CA GLY A 172 -1.67 -13.96 -6.60
C GLY A 172 -1.85 -12.47 -6.95
N TYR A 173 -0.78 -11.80 -7.37
CA TYR A 173 -0.81 -10.37 -7.67
C TYR A 173 -1.18 -10.09 -9.13
N ARG A 174 -0.78 -10.96 -10.06
CA ARG A 174 -1.19 -10.82 -11.47
C ARG A 174 -2.69 -11.03 -11.67
N THR A 175 -3.34 -11.84 -10.83
CA THR A 175 -4.81 -11.92 -10.84
C THR A 175 -5.46 -10.59 -10.46
N ILE A 176 -4.92 -9.87 -9.49
CA ILE A 176 -5.40 -8.53 -9.13
C ILE A 176 -5.16 -7.56 -10.28
N ALA A 177 -3.94 -7.52 -10.82
CA ALA A 177 -3.60 -6.67 -11.96
C ALA A 177 -4.52 -6.91 -13.18
N ARG A 178 -4.88 -8.18 -13.45
CA ARG A 178 -5.80 -8.50 -14.55
C ARG A 178 -7.20 -7.94 -14.34
N MET A 179 -7.71 -7.96 -13.09
CA MET A 179 -8.97 -7.31 -12.75
C MET A 179 -8.90 -5.80 -13.00
N LEU A 180 -7.83 -5.14 -12.56
CA LEU A 180 -7.64 -3.68 -12.74
C LEU A 180 -7.59 -3.24 -14.21
N LYS A 181 -7.15 -4.13 -15.11
CA LYS A 181 -6.97 -3.85 -16.54
C LYS A 181 -8.23 -3.27 -17.20
N ARG A 182 -9.42 -3.81 -16.89
CA ARG A 182 -10.66 -3.30 -17.51
C ARG A 182 -10.99 -1.88 -17.05
N HIS A 183 -10.58 -1.51 -15.84
CA HIS A 183 -10.80 -0.17 -15.27
C HIS A 183 -9.77 0.87 -15.73
N ARG A 184 -8.66 0.42 -16.36
CA ARG A 184 -7.44 1.21 -16.54
C ARG A 184 -6.95 1.82 -15.23
N ALA A 185 -7.19 1.09 -14.14
CA ALA A 185 -6.70 1.45 -12.82
C ALA A 185 -5.22 1.05 -12.70
N SER A 186 -4.50 1.78 -11.86
CA SER A 186 -3.11 1.52 -11.54
C SER A 186 -2.97 0.76 -10.22
N ILE A 187 -1.78 0.20 -10.00
CA ILE A 187 -1.37 -0.35 -8.70
C ILE A 187 -0.55 0.72 -7.99
N ASN A 188 -0.90 1.05 -6.76
CA ASN A 188 0.01 1.66 -5.80
C ASN A 188 0.48 0.58 -4.81
N PHE A 189 1.78 0.28 -4.80
CA PHE A 189 2.37 -0.78 -3.98
C PHE A 189 3.31 -0.20 -2.91
N THR A 190 3.52 -0.89 -1.79
CA THR A 190 4.42 -0.41 -0.72
C THR A 190 5.72 -1.22 -0.64
N CYS A 191 6.55 -0.99 0.38
CA CYS A 191 7.87 -1.64 0.61
C CYS A 191 9.00 -1.27 -0.37
N ALA A 192 8.85 -0.22 -1.18
CA ALA A 192 9.85 0.12 -2.20
C ALA A 192 11.21 0.59 -1.63
N GLU A 193 11.30 0.86 -0.33
CA GLU A 193 12.51 1.26 0.37
C GLU A 193 13.24 0.12 1.08
N MET A 194 12.58 -1.02 1.27
CA MET A 194 13.08 -2.12 2.08
C MET A 194 14.10 -2.98 1.32
N ARG A 195 15.15 -3.39 2.04
CA ARG A 195 16.07 -4.44 1.60
C ARG A 195 15.87 -5.71 2.42
N ASP A 196 16.14 -6.85 1.80
CA ASP A 196 16.09 -8.16 2.42
C ASP A 196 17.04 -8.27 3.62
N SER A 197 18.23 -7.66 3.49
CA SER A 197 19.26 -7.63 4.51
C SER A 197 18.87 -6.85 5.77
N GLU A 198 17.84 -6.01 5.71
CA GLU A 198 17.33 -5.22 6.84
C GLU A 198 16.29 -5.99 7.66
N GLN A 199 15.84 -7.15 7.18
CA GLN A 199 14.79 -7.95 7.82
C GLN A 199 15.38 -9.01 8.74
N SER A 200 14.66 -9.34 9.82
CA SER A 200 15.10 -10.43 10.69
C SER A 200 15.02 -11.77 9.95
N SER A 201 16.03 -12.62 10.14
CA SER A 201 16.08 -13.94 9.49
C SER A 201 14.90 -14.83 9.89
N GLN A 202 14.40 -14.68 11.12
CA GLN A 202 13.24 -15.40 11.64
C GLN A 202 11.93 -15.06 10.92
N ALA A 203 11.84 -13.88 10.28
CA ALA A 203 10.63 -13.47 9.56
C ALA A 203 10.46 -14.16 8.20
N MET A 204 11.49 -14.86 7.72
CA MET A 204 11.49 -15.48 6.37
C MET A 204 11.03 -14.48 5.29
N SER A 205 11.55 -13.25 5.42
CA SER A 205 11.05 -12.08 4.74
C SER A 205 11.80 -11.80 3.43
N ALA A 206 11.09 -11.33 2.40
CA ALA A 206 11.61 -11.06 1.05
C ALA A 206 10.99 -9.80 0.39
N PRO A 207 11.14 -8.60 0.96
CA PRO A 207 10.58 -7.39 0.37
C PRO A 207 11.09 -7.13 -1.06
N GLU A 208 12.35 -7.45 -1.38
CA GLU A 208 12.90 -7.16 -2.70
C GLU A 208 12.25 -8.03 -3.79
N GLU A 209 12.12 -9.33 -3.55
CA GLU A 209 11.47 -10.27 -4.45
C GLU A 209 9.97 -9.99 -4.57
N LEU A 210 9.32 -9.61 -3.48
CA LEU A 210 7.91 -9.24 -3.49
C LEU A 210 7.66 -8.00 -4.37
N VAL A 211 8.47 -6.94 -4.22
CA VAL A 211 8.40 -5.74 -5.08
C VAL A 211 8.62 -6.14 -6.55
N GLN A 212 9.62 -6.96 -6.85
CA GLN A 212 9.87 -7.44 -8.21
C GLN A 212 8.67 -8.19 -8.79
N GLN A 213 8.03 -9.07 -8.01
CA GLN A 213 6.85 -9.81 -8.45
C GLN A 213 5.69 -8.87 -8.79
N VAL A 214 5.31 -7.99 -7.86
CA VAL A 214 4.11 -7.14 -7.99
C VAL A 214 4.26 -6.15 -9.15
N LEU A 215 5.41 -5.49 -9.27
CA LEU A 215 5.68 -4.54 -10.34
C LEU A 215 5.68 -5.26 -11.70
N SER A 216 6.33 -6.42 -11.80
CA SER A 216 6.33 -7.23 -13.02
C SER A 216 4.94 -7.70 -13.41
N ALA A 217 4.10 -8.08 -12.44
CA ALA A 217 2.72 -8.45 -12.68
C ALA A 217 1.90 -7.27 -13.24
N GLY A 218 2.02 -6.09 -12.65
CA GLY A 218 1.36 -4.87 -13.14
C GLY A 218 1.77 -4.49 -14.56
N TRP A 219 3.08 -4.45 -14.84
CA TRP A 219 3.58 -4.12 -16.18
C TRP A 219 3.18 -5.13 -17.25
N ARG A 220 3.12 -6.43 -16.93
CA ARG A 220 2.62 -7.46 -17.86
C ARG A 220 1.15 -7.29 -18.21
N GLU A 221 0.36 -6.75 -17.29
CA GLU A 221 -1.03 -6.40 -17.55
C GLU A 221 -1.18 -5.06 -18.26
N GLY A 222 -0.08 -4.34 -18.50
CA GLY A 222 -0.05 -3.04 -19.15
C GLY A 222 -0.58 -1.93 -18.25
N LEU A 223 -0.42 -2.06 -16.93
CA LEU A 223 -0.83 -1.05 -15.96
C LEU A 223 0.31 -0.11 -15.64
N ASN A 224 -0.05 1.13 -15.28
CA ASN A 224 0.81 1.96 -14.49
C ASN A 224 0.98 1.32 -13.10
N VAL A 225 2.21 1.34 -12.59
CA VAL A 225 2.54 0.91 -11.23
C VAL A 225 3.26 2.06 -10.54
N ALA A 226 2.75 2.49 -9.41
CA ALA A 226 3.35 3.45 -8.50
C ALA A 226 3.76 2.75 -7.20
N CYS A 227 4.63 3.39 -6.42
CA CYS A 227 5.01 2.88 -5.11
C CYS A 227 5.03 3.91 -3.98
N GLU A 228 5.03 3.38 -2.76
CA GLU A 228 5.28 4.08 -1.51
C GLU A 228 6.36 3.36 -0.70
N ASN A 229 7.01 4.09 0.22
CA ASN A 229 7.75 3.45 1.30
C ASN A 229 6.79 3.00 2.42
N ALA A 230 7.06 1.86 3.03
CA ALA A 230 6.23 1.31 4.11
C ALA A 230 6.55 1.95 5.47
N LEU A 231 7.83 2.21 5.75
CA LEU A 231 8.34 2.74 7.01
C LEU A 231 9.00 4.11 6.81
N PRO A 232 9.03 4.97 7.84
CA PRO A 232 9.73 6.26 7.77
C PRO A 232 11.25 6.05 7.64
N ARG A 233 11.84 6.54 6.55
CA ARG A 233 13.27 6.34 6.23
C ARG A 233 13.89 7.58 5.59
N TYR A 234 14.96 8.12 6.19
CA TYR A 234 15.61 9.37 5.74
C TYR A 234 17.04 9.17 5.21
N ASP A 235 17.49 7.91 5.19
CA ASP A 235 18.85 7.52 4.84
C ASP A 235 19.05 7.29 3.33
N PRO A 236 20.26 7.52 2.80
CA PRO A 236 20.57 7.28 1.38
C PRO A 236 20.33 5.84 0.92
N THR A 237 20.45 4.84 1.81
CA THR A 237 20.22 3.44 1.47
C THR A 237 18.77 3.22 1.04
N ALA A 238 17.81 3.69 1.83
CA ALA A 238 16.39 3.65 1.47
C ALA A 238 16.11 4.36 0.13
N TYR A 239 16.63 5.58 -0.04
CA TYR A 239 16.46 6.33 -1.29
C TYR A 239 17.06 5.60 -2.50
N ASN A 240 18.24 5.00 -2.36
CA ASN A 240 18.88 4.23 -3.43
C ASN A 240 18.09 2.94 -3.77
N THR A 241 17.47 2.30 -2.79
CA THR A 241 16.58 1.14 -3.00
C THR A 241 15.31 1.57 -3.74
N ILE A 242 14.71 2.71 -3.35
CA ILE A 242 13.56 3.28 -4.08
C ILE A 242 13.96 3.60 -5.52
N LEU A 243 15.11 4.24 -5.75
CA LEU A 243 15.60 4.57 -7.09
C LEU A 243 15.83 3.32 -7.96
N ARG A 244 16.35 2.23 -7.36
CA ARG A 244 16.48 0.93 -8.03
C ARG A 244 15.12 0.42 -8.48
N ASN A 245 14.13 0.45 -7.60
CA ASN A 245 12.78 -0.02 -7.90
C ASN A 245 12.05 0.91 -8.90
N ALA A 246 12.33 2.22 -8.87
CA ALA A 246 11.74 3.21 -9.76
C ALA A 246 12.13 3.01 -11.23
N ARG A 247 13.37 2.56 -11.46
CA ARG A 247 13.91 2.22 -12.78
C ARG A 247 14.71 0.93 -12.68
N PRO A 248 14.06 -0.24 -12.75
CA PRO A 248 14.72 -1.54 -12.58
C PRO A 248 15.88 -1.79 -13.53
N HIS A 249 15.86 -1.16 -14.71
CA HIS A 249 16.89 -1.28 -15.75
C HIS A 249 17.77 -0.02 -15.87
N GLY A 250 17.65 0.92 -14.93
CA GLY A 250 18.36 2.20 -14.95
C GLY A 250 17.82 3.22 -15.96
N ILE A 251 18.62 4.24 -16.24
CA ILE A 251 18.34 5.31 -17.20
C ILE A 251 18.61 4.81 -18.62
N ASN A 252 17.62 5.00 -19.49
CA ASN A 252 17.83 4.95 -20.93
C ASN A 252 18.09 6.37 -21.45
N GLN A 253 19.30 6.64 -21.93
CA GLN A 253 19.66 7.97 -22.47
C GLN A 253 19.10 8.23 -23.87
N SER A 254 18.64 7.18 -24.57
CA SER A 254 18.19 7.25 -25.96
C SER A 254 16.67 7.14 -26.12
N GLY A 255 15.92 7.11 -25.02
CA GLY A 255 14.46 6.99 -25.03
C GLY A 255 13.89 6.67 -23.65
N PRO A 256 12.58 6.36 -23.54
CA PRO A 256 12.02 5.90 -22.29
C PRO A 256 12.64 4.56 -21.86
N PRO A 257 12.80 4.29 -20.55
CA PRO A 257 13.21 2.98 -20.07
C PRO A 257 12.12 1.94 -20.36
N GLU A 258 12.51 0.66 -20.45
CA GLU A 258 11.58 -0.45 -20.72
C GLU A 258 10.47 -0.54 -19.67
N HIS A 259 10.85 -0.42 -18.40
CA HIS A 259 9.96 -0.37 -17.26
C HIS A 259 10.35 0.78 -16.34
N LYS A 260 9.36 1.55 -15.89
CA LYS A 260 9.50 2.57 -14.84
C LYS A 260 8.27 2.58 -13.96
N LEU A 261 8.45 2.97 -12.70
CA LEU A 261 7.31 3.39 -11.90
C LEU A 261 6.67 4.64 -12.53
N PHE A 262 5.35 4.72 -12.45
CA PHE A 262 4.58 5.89 -12.85
C PHE A 262 4.82 7.06 -11.87
N GLY A 263 4.87 6.75 -10.58
CA GLY A 263 5.17 7.73 -9.53
C GLY A 263 5.64 7.05 -8.25
N PHE A 264 6.18 7.86 -7.34
CA PHE A 264 6.52 7.43 -5.99
C PHE A 264 5.98 8.45 -4.98
N THR A 265 5.26 7.97 -3.97
CA THR A 265 4.70 8.80 -2.90
C THR A 265 5.46 8.52 -1.59
N TYR A 266 6.14 9.54 -1.07
CA TYR A 266 6.97 9.41 0.13
C TYR A 266 6.15 9.57 1.41
N LEU A 267 6.24 8.59 2.31
CA LEU A 267 5.61 8.57 3.62
C LEU A 267 6.64 8.98 4.69
N ARG A 268 6.49 10.12 5.38
CA ARG A 268 5.48 11.19 5.27
C ARG A 268 6.14 12.53 5.54
N LEU A 269 5.53 13.62 5.08
CA LEU A 269 5.89 14.96 5.52
C LEU A 269 5.91 15.06 7.05
N SER A 270 7.02 15.54 7.58
CA SER A 270 7.27 15.81 8.99
C SER A 270 8.30 16.93 9.10
N ASN A 271 8.42 17.57 10.27
CA ASN A 271 9.50 18.54 10.50
C ASN A 271 10.87 17.91 10.25
N GLN A 272 11.05 16.66 10.70
CA GLN A 272 12.27 15.89 10.48
C GLN A 272 12.62 15.71 9.00
N LEU A 273 11.64 15.64 8.09
CA LEU A 273 11.90 15.52 6.65
C LEU A 273 12.46 16.81 6.05
N VAL A 274 11.94 17.96 6.49
CA VAL A 274 12.23 19.28 5.89
C VAL A 274 13.31 20.06 6.63
N GLU A 275 14.01 19.41 7.56
CA GLU A 275 15.06 20.02 8.37
C GLU A 275 16.42 19.33 8.14
N GLY A 276 17.49 20.13 8.15
CA GLY A 276 18.88 19.68 8.19
C GLY A 276 19.27 18.67 7.09
N GLN A 277 20.03 17.65 7.50
CA GLN A 277 20.59 16.66 6.57
C GLN A 277 19.52 15.82 5.88
N ASN A 278 18.38 15.57 6.54
CA ASN A 278 17.28 14.81 5.96
C ASN A 278 16.72 15.52 4.74
N TYR A 279 16.54 16.84 4.81
CA TYR A 279 16.06 17.62 3.68
C TYR A 279 17.05 17.64 2.52
N VAL A 280 18.35 17.74 2.80
CA VAL A 280 19.41 17.67 1.77
C VAL A 280 19.40 16.31 1.06
N ASN A 281 19.27 15.22 1.83
CA ASN A 281 19.16 13.87 1.29
C ASN A 281 17.89 13.73 0.44
N PHE A 282 16.75 14.17 0.96
CA PHE A 282 15.46 14.09 0.27
C PHE A 282 15.45 14.91 -1.03
N LYS A 283 15.98 16.14 -1.00
CA LYS A 283 16.12 16.97 -2.21
C LYS A 283 16.97 16.28 -3.26
N THR A 284 18.12 15.73 -2.87
CA THR A 284 18.97 14.98 -3.80
C THR A 284 18.26 13.72 -4.32
N PHE A 285 17.52 13.01 -3.47
CA PHE A 285 16.68 11.89 -3.90
C PHE A 285 15.66 12.30 -4.96
N VAL A 286 14.96 13.43 -4.77
CA VAL A 286 14.02 13.97 -5.77
C VAL A 286 14.74 14.33 -7.07
N ASP A 287 15.91 14.96 -7.01
CA ASP A 287 16.73 15.23 -8.19
C ASP A 287 17.02 13.92 -8.95
N ARG A 288 17.40 12.85 -8.25
CA ARG A 288 17.67 11.53 -8.84
C ARG A 288 16.42 10.86 -9.38
N MET A 289 15.27 10.97 -8.71
CA MET A 289 14.00 10.44 -9.20
C MET A 289 13.61 11.08 -10.54
N HIS A 290 13.85 12.38 -10.69
CA HIS A 290 13.67 13.11 -11.95
C HIS A 290 14.81 12.93 -12.97
N ALA A 291 15.69 11.94 -12.78
CA ALA A 291 16.84 11.72 -13.64
C ALA A 291 17.74 12.96 -13.80
N ASN A 292 17.89 13.73 -12.72
CA ASN A 292 18.57 15.04 -12.63
C ASN A 292 18.00 16.13 -13.55
N LEU A 293 16.78 15.95 -14.05
CA LEU A 293 16.05 16.99 -14.76
C LEU A 293 15.32 17.91 -13.76
N PRO A 294 15.10 19.19 -14.12
CA PRO A 294 14.25 20.06 -13.33
C PRO A 294 12.81 19.51 -13.28
N ARG A 295 12.06 19.91 -12.24
CA ARG A 295 10.65 19.54 -12.11
C ARG A 295 9.86 20.00 -13.34
N ASP A 296 9.25 19.07 -14.05
CA ASP A 296 8.33 19.33 -15.16
C ASP A 296 6.87 19.17 -14.68
N PRO A 297 6.08 20.26 -14.56
CA PRO A 297 4.68 20.18 -14.16
C PRO A 297 3.74 19.65 -15.26
N TYR A 298 4.23 19.48 -16.50
CA TYR A 298 3.45 18.98 -17.64
C TYR A 298 3.76 17.53 -17.99
N VAL A 299 4.63 16.86 -17.23
CA VAL A 299 4.99 15.45 -17.42
C VAL A 299 3.79 14.53 -17.14
N ASP A 300 3.74 13.41 -17.87
CA ASP A 300 2.73 12.35 -17.70
C ASP A 300 1.27 12.86 -17.70
N PRO A 301 0.85 13.65 -18.71
CA PRO A 301 -0.51 14.20 -18.75
C PRO A 301 -1.55 13.09 -18.92
N MET A 302 -2.57 13.09 -18.06
CA MET A 302 -3.66 12.12 -18.13
C MET A 302 -4.67 12.48 -19.21
N ALA A 303 -5.05 11.48 -20.01
CA ALA A 303 -6.21 11.56 -20.87
C ALA A 303 -7.51 11.54 -20.03
N PRO A 304 -8.63 12.09 -20.53
CA PRO A 304 -9.94 11.87 -19.94
C PRO A 304 -10.19 10.39 -19.69
N LEU A 305 -10.49 10.02 -18.44
CA LEU A 305 -10.66 8.65 -17.99
C LEU A 305 -11.78 7.99 -18.82
N PRO A 306 -11.50 6.95 -19.61
CA PRO A 306 -12.53 6.23 -20.34
C PRO A 306 -13.32 5.29 -19.42
N ARG A 307 -14.49 4.87 -19.88
CA ARG A 307 -15.31 3.87 -19.18
C ARG A 307 -14.57 2.54 -19.08
N SER A 308 -14.80 1.83 -17.97
CA SER A 308 -14.36 0.44 -17.79
C SER A 308 -14.72 -0.39 -19.02
N GLY A 309 -13.81 -1.28 -19.43
CA GLY A 309 -14.10 -2.32 -20.39
C GLY A 309 -15.13 -3.32 -19.87
N PRO A 310 -15.52 -4.30 -20.72
CA PRO A 310 -16.47 -5.34 -20.33
C PRO A 310 -16.06 -6.06 -19.04
N GLU A 311 -17.03 -6.39 -18.21
CA GLU A 311 -16.84 -7.27 -17.06
C GLU A 311 -16.38 -8.65 -17.54
N ILE A 312 -15.42 -9.24 -16.83
CA ILE A 312 -14.89 -10.57 -17.11
C ILE A 312 -15.10 -11.46 -15.90
N SER A 313 -15.36 -12.75 -16.12
CA SER A 313 -15.63 -13.66 -15.02
C SER A 313 -14.39 -13.88 -14.14
N ILE A 314 -14.61 -14.38 -12.92
CA ILE A 314 -13.50 -14.69 -12.01
C ILE A 314 -12.57 -15.75 -12.62
N GLU A 315 -13.09 -16.71 -13.37
CA GLU A 315 -12.31 -17.73 -14.06
C GLU A 315 -11.36 -17.12 -15.10
N MET A 316 -11.83 -16.10 -15.85
CA MET A 316 -10.99 -15.38 -16.81
C MET A 316 -9.88 -14.59 -16.12
N ILE A 317 -10.18 -13.96 -14.98
CA ILE A 317 -9.17 -13.26 -14.16
C ILE A 317 -8.12 -14.27 -13.66
N LEU A 318 -8.57 -15.42 -13.17
CA LEU A 318 -7.73 -16.45 -12.57
C LEU A 318 -6.79 -17.15 -13.55
N GLN A 319 -7.04 -17.05 -14.87
CA GLN A 319 -6.06 -17.50 -15.88
C GLN A 319 -4.71 -16.78 -15.77
N ALA A 320 -4.66 -15.58 -15.17
CA ALA A 320 -3.39 -14.89 -14.92
C ALA A 320 -2.54 -15.52 -13.80
N ALA A 321 -3.12 -16.39 -12.97
CA ALA A 321 -2.41 -16.97 -11.83
C ALA A 321 -1.35 -17.99 -12.26
N GLN A 322 -1.54 -18.66 -13.40
CA GLN A 322 -0.67 -19.76 -13.83
C GLN A 322 -0.38 -19.72 -15.34
N PRO A 323 0.86 -20.06 -15.76
CA PRO A 323 2.04 -20.28 -14.92
C PRO A 323 2.53 -18.96 -14.29
N LYS A 324 3.09 -19.02 -13.08
CA LYS A 324 3.83 -17.88 -12.51
C LYS A 324 5.05 -17.61 -13.37
N LEU A 325 5.19 -16.38 -13.84
CA LEU A 325 6.29 -15.96 -14.70
C LEU A 325 7.43 -15.37 -13.87
N GLN A 326 8.67 -15.62 -14.28
CA GLN A 326 9.84 -14.98 -13.69
C GLN A 326 9.67 -13.46 -13.72
N PRO A 327 10.03 -12.70 -12.66
CA PRO A 327 10.04 -11.24 -12.70
C PRO A 327 10.88 -10.69 -13.86
N PHE A 328 10.63 -9.45 -14.28
CA PHE A 328 11.59 -8.75 -15.12
C PHE A 328 12.92 -8.61 -14.36
N PRO A 329 14.08 -8.54 -15.05
CA PRO A 329 15.37 -8.44 -14.36
C PRO A 329 15.52 -7.07 -13.69
N PHE A 330 15.84 -7.04 -12.39
CA PHE A 330 16.13 -5.80 -11.67
C PHE A 330 17.64 -5.68 -11.48
N GLN A 331 18.18 -4.47 -11.69
CA GLN A 331 19.54 -4.15 -11.27
C GLN A 331 19.65 -4.28 -9.74
N GLU A 332 20.81 -4.72 -9.28
CA GLU A 332 21.06 -4.88 -7.84
C GLU A 332 21.11 -3.52 -7.13
N HIS A 333 21.65 -2.51 -7.79
CA HIS A 333 21.72 -1.13 -7.33
C HIS A 333 21.27 -0.18 -8.42
N THR A 334 20.74 0.98 -8.02
CA THR A 334 20.44 2.07 -8.95
C THR A 334 21.70 2.55 -9.66
N ASP A 335 21.58 2.89 -10.94
CA ASP A 335 22.62 3.52 -11.74
C ASP A 335 22.77 5.03 -11.45
N LEU A 336 21.82 5.61 -10.70
CA LEU A 336 21.81 7.03 -10.35
C LEU A 336 21.58 7.24 -8.84
N PRO A 337 22.56 6.90 -7.98
CA PRO A 337 22.40 6.99 -6.53
C PRO A 337 22.46 8.42 -5.99
N VAL A 338 21.97 8.62 -4.76
CA VAL A 338 21.98 9.92 -4.06
C VAL A 338 23.42 10.42 -3.75
N GLY A 339 24.42 9.53 -3.72
CA GLY A 339 25.82 9.86 -3.38
C GLY A 339 26.05 10.03 -1.87
N PRO A 340 27.31 10.16 -1.39
CA PRO A 340 27.62 10.14 0.04
C PRO A 340 27.20 11.40 0.81
N THR A 341 27.16 12.59 0.19
CA THR A 341 26.64 13.85 0.77
C THR A 341 26.57 14.97 -0.30
N GLY A 342 25.42 15.63 -0.49
CA GLY A 342 25.26 16.84 -1.31
C GLY A 342 25.23 16.63 -2.84
N GLY A 343 24.05 16.72 -3.45
CA GLY A 343 23.86 16.75 -4.91
C GLY A 343 24.16 18.11 -5.55
N MET A 344 23.67 18.32 -6.78
CA MET A 344 23.95 19.47 -7.70
C MET A 344 23.82 20.90 -7.11
N GLY A 345 23.42 21.08 -5.85
CA GLY A 345 23.27 22.38 -5.19
C GLY A 345 23.99 22.58 -3.84
N GLY A 346 24.81 21.63 -3.35
CA GLY A 346 25.51 21.78 -2.07
C GLY A 346 24.61 21.71 -0.81
N GLN A 347 25.08 22.25 0.32
CA GLN A 347 24.35 22.32 1.59
C GLN A 347 23.21 23.34 1.49
N ALA A 348 21.97 22.91 1.72
CA ALA A 348 20.81 23.79 1.78
C ALA A 348 20.43 24.04 3.25
N GLU A 349 20.60 25.28 3.72
CA GLU A 349 20.05 25.72 5.00
C GLU A 349 18.60 26.20 4.78
N GLY A 350 17.65 25.55 5.47
CA GLY A 350 16.22 25.84 5.39
C GLY A 350 15.70 26.62 6.61
N PRO A 351 14.48 27.18 6.53
CA PRO A 351 13.86 27.86 7.66
C PRO A 351 13.57 26.87 8.79
N THR A 352 14.13 27.10 9.98
CA THR A 352 13.79 26.35 11.19
C THR A 352 12.43 26.80 11.74
N CYS A 353 11.63 25.89 12.30
CA CYS A 353 10.43 26.24 13.06
C CYS A 353 10.81 26.94 14.38
N GLY A 354 11.18 28.22 14.30
CA GLY A 354 11.47 29.06 15.45
C GLY A 354 10.18 29.65 16.01
N MET A 355 9.60 29.04 17.05
CA MET A 355 8.78 29.80 17.98
C MET A 355 9.68 30.68 18.85
N SER A 356 10.06 31.84 18.33
CA SER A 356 10.60 32.94 19.12
C SER A 356 10.02 34.27 18.63
N GLY A 357 8.69 34.38 18.67
CA GLY A 357 8.00 35.65 18.62
C GLY A 357 7.93 36.25 20.02
N GLN A 358 8.96 37.02 20.43
CA GLN A 358 8.79 37.96 21.53
C GLN A 358 7.77 39.01 21.10
N VAL A 359 6.58 38.96 21.71
CA VAL A 359 5.63 40.07 21.66
C VAL A 359 6.26 41.25 22.38
N LYS A 360 6.74 42.24 21.62
CA LYS A 360 7.07 43.57 22.16
C LYS A 360 5.76 44.28 22.50
N GLY A 361 5.34 44.21 23.77
CA GLY A 361 4.38 45.14 24.35
C GLY A 361 5.08 46.47 24.69
N PRO A 362 4.45 47.64 24.48
CA PRO A 362 5.01 48.92 24.90
C PRO A 362 4.92 49.06 26.43
N THR A 363 6.01 49.55 27.01
CA THR A 363 6.15 49.94 28.41
C THR A 363 5.18 51.06 28.80
N GLY A 364 4.45 50.86 29.89
CA GLY A 364 3.69 51.91 30.58
C GLY A 364 3.18 51.38 31.91
N GLY A 365 3.98 51.55 32.98
CA GLY A 365 3.58 51.21 34.33
C GLY A 365 2.74 52.30 34.98
N MET A 366 1.71 51.91 35.72
CA MET A 366 1.20 52.59 36.91
C MET A 366 0.53 51.55 37.80
N GLY A 367 0.75 51.69 39.11
CA GLY A 367 0.50 50.66 40.11
C GLY A 367 -0.95 50.55 40.58
N GLY A 368 -1.23 49.49 41.32
CA GLY A 368 -2.50 49.26 42.00
C GLY A 368 -2.50 47.91 42.70
N GLN A 369 -2.44 47.93 44.04
CA GLN A 369 -2.58 46.78 44.93
C GLN A 369 -3.99 46.17 44.85
N ALA A 370 -4.12 44.85 45.07
CA ALA A 370 -5.22 44.26 45.83
C ALA A 370 -4.92 42.79 46.19
N GLU A 371 -5.39 42.41 47.36
CA GLU A 371 -5.07 41.24 48.16
C GLU A 371 -5.80 39.96 47.74
N ASP A 372 -5.20 38.85 48.16
CA ASP A 372 -5.72 37.47 48.16
C ASP A 372 -6.79 37.29 49.26
N PRO A 373 -7.80 36.44 49.05
CA PRO A 373 -8.25 35.61 50.17
C PRO A 373 -8.46 34.14 49.81
N THR A 374 -7.87 33.32 50.68
CA THR A 374 -8.00 31.87 50.81
C THR A 374 -9.39 31.36 51.23
N SER A 375 -9.67 30.09 50.87
CA SER A 375 -10.52 29.09 51.55
C SER A 375 -12.05 29.28 51.51
N GLY A 376 -12.90 28.27 51.32
CA GLY A 376 -12.71 26.82 51.24
C GLY A 376 -14.06 26.07 51.10
N MET A 377 -14.00 24.75 51.31
CA MET A 377 -15.08 23.76 51.49
C MET A 377 -15.77 23.15 50.25
N GLY A 378 -15.33 21.93 49.90
CA GLY A 378 -16.01 20.68 50.25
C GLY A 378 -17.37 20.34 49.62
N GLY A 379 -17.45 19.17 48.97
CA GLY A 379 -18.74 18.54 48.64
C GLY A 379 -18.61 17.35 47.69
N GLU A 380 -18.97 16.17 48.17
CA GLU A 380 -18.87 14.84 47.55
C GLU A 380 -19.81 14.57 46.36
N LEU A 381 -19.46 13.52 45.60
CA LEU A 381 -20.27 12.76 44.62
C LEU A 381 -21.58 12.20 45.24
N PRO A 382 -22.55 11.77 44.41
CA PRO A 382 -22.58 10.34 44.07
C PRO A 382 -23.00 10.02 42.62
N ALA A 383 -22.61 8.80 42.23
CA ALA A 383 -23.00 8.09 41.01
C ALA A 383 -24.42 7.49 41.10
N THR A 384 -25.05 7.24 39.95
CA THR A 384 -26.08 6.22 39.60
C THR A 384 -26.67 6.64 38.23
N MET A 385 -27.01 5.79 37.25
CA MET A 385 -27.11 4.33 37.06
C MET A 385 -26.60 3.99 35.66
#